data_AF-A0A3N5Y9Q3-F1
#
_entry.id   AF-A0A3N5Y9Q3-F1
#
_cell.length_a   1.000
_cell.length_b   1.000
_cell.length_c   1.000
_cell.angle_alpha   90.00
_cell.angle_beta   90.00
_cell.angle_gamma   90.00
#
_symmetry.space_group_name_H-M   'P 1'
#
loop_
_entity.id
_entity.type
_entity.pdbx_description
1 polymer ?
#
loop_
_entity_poly.entity_id
_entity_poly.type
_entity_poly.pdbx_seq_one_letter_code
_entity_poly.pdbx_strand_id
1 'polypeptide(L)'
;MRALKLTLIMVLLPALCASYAAGKSNFTGDWKMNTAKSEFGGMPAPSRFEQKIAHNEPELKISMSFAGEFGEFSADSVYTTDGKECVNTSAMGESKSTVNWEGDTLVIVTKMDMQGTEVTITNRYTLSEDGKTITVKGHFSSPQGEGDSTVTMEKAETK
;
A
#
# COMPACT_ATOMS: atom_id res chain seq x y z
N MET A 1 39.21 -30.77 -48.27
CA MET A 1 38.56 -29.80 -47.36
C MET A 1 37.52 -29.02 -48.15
N ARG A 2 36.23 -29.32 -47.98
CA ARG A 2 35.10 -28.54 -48.54
C ARG A 2 34.16 -28.23 -47.38
N ALA A 3 33.90 -26.95 -47.18
CA ALA A 3 33.27 -26.39 -45.99
C ALA A 3 31.81 -26.85 -45.82
N LEU A 4 31.47 -27.27 -44.60
CA LEU A 4 30.12 -27.59 -44.18
C LEU A 4 29.40 -26.28 -43.83
N LYS A 5 28.35 -25.92 -44.56
CA LYS A 5 27.49 -24.77 -44.25
C LYS A 5 26.59 -25.14 -43.06
N LEU A 6 26.85 -24.60 -41.87
CA LEU A 6 25.92 -24.64 -40.76
C LEU A 6 24.81 -23.60 -40.99
N THR A 7 23.61 -24.06 -41.32
CA THR A 7 22.40 -23.23 -41.29
C THR A 7 21.89 -23.20 -39.86
N LEU A 8 22.08 -22.07 -39.17
CA LEU A 8 21.52 -21.83 -37.84
C LEU A 8 20.05 -21.43 -38.00
N ILE A 9 19.12 -22.35 -37.69
CA ILE A 9 17.69 -22.02 -37.56
C ILE A 9 17.49 -21.41 -36.18
N MET A 10 17.46 -20.08 -36.12
CA MET A 10 17.05 -19.34 -34.93
C MET A 10 15.53 -19.48 -34.79
N VAL A 11 15.07 -20.37 -33.91
CA VAL A 11 13.66 -20.46 -33.53
C VAL A 11 13.34 -19.24 -32.68
N LEU A 12 12.67 -18.25 -33.29
CA LEU A 12 12.12 -17.10 -32.58
C LEU A 12 10.89 -17.57 -31.80
N LEU A 13 11.05 -17.81 -30.49
CA LEU A 13 9.90 -18.01 -29.60
C LEU A 13 9.06 -16.72 -29.61
N PRO A 14 7.76 -16.75 -29.96
CA PRO A 14 6.90 -15.62 -29.68
C PRO A 14 6.77 -15.52 -28.16
N ALA A 15 7.34 -14.46 -27.59
CA ALA A 15 7.01 -14.06 -26.24
C ALA A 15 5.51 -13.75 -26.21
N LEU A 16 4.71 -14.66 -25.64
CA LEU A 16 3.35 -14.35 -25.24
C LEU A 16 3.45 -13.29 -24.14
N CYS A 17 3.46 -12.02 -24.52
CA CYS A 17 2.95 -10.98 -23.66
C CYS A 17 1.45 -11.23 -23.56
N ALA A 18 1.06 -12.12 -22.64
CA ALA A 18 -0.31 -12.14 -22.15
C ALA A 18 -0.52 -10.79 -21.49
N SER A 19 -1.08 -9.85 -22.23
CA SER A 19 -1.71 -8.67 -21.67
C SER A 19 -2.85 -9.18 -20.81
N TYR A 20 -2.55 -9.43 -19.53
CA TYR A 20 -3.58 -9.50 -18.50
C TYR A 20 -4.36 -8.20 -18.65
N ALA A 21 -5.65 -8.29 -18.94
CA ALA A 21 -6.56 -7.23 -18.52
C ALA A 21 -6.39 -7.19 -17.00
N ALA A 22 -5.50 -6.32 -16.53
CA ALA A 22 -5.02 -6.35 -15.16
C ALA A 22 -6.23 -6.04 -14.28
N GLY A 23 -6.74 -7.07 -13.61
CA GLY A 23 -7.62 -6.84 -12.49
C GLY A 23 -6.92 -5.91 -11.51
N LYS A 24 -7.71 -5.10 -10.80
CA LYS A 24 -7.24 -4.28 -9.69
C LYS A 24 -6.19 -5.01 -8.84
N SER A 25 -5.10 -4.33 -8.51
CA SER A 25 -3.99 -4.92 -7.74
C SER A 25 -4.49 -5.56 -6.44
N ASN A 26 -4.04 -6.79 -6.16
CA ASN A 26 -4.36 -7.45 -4.91
C ASN A 26 -3.22 -7.24 -3.90
N PHE A 27 -3.52 -6.49 -2.84
CA PHE A 27 -2.57 -6.13 -1.78
C PHE A 27 -2.43 -7.20 -0.69
N THR A 28 -3.05 -8.38 -0.83
CA THR A 28 -3.02 -9.43 0.20
C THR A 28 -1.59 -9.83 0.56
N GLY A 29 -1.33 -9.89 1.86
CA GLY A 29 -0.05 -10.30 2.41
C GLY A 29 0.22 -9.69 3.78
N ASP A 30 1.32 -10.14 4.37
CA ASP A 30 1.93 -9.51 5.53
C ASP A 30 3.06 -8.61 5.02
N TRP A 31 3.07 -7.36 5.47
CA TRP A 31 3.90 -6.28 4.95
C TRP A 31 4.67 -5.64 6.10
N LYS A 32 5.97 -5.40 5.88
CA LYS A 32 6.84 -4.78 6.86
C LYS A 32 7.53 -3.57 6.26
N MET A 33 7.50 -2.46 6.98
CA MET A 33 8.18 -1.24 6.58
C MET A 33 9.68 -1.47 6.38
N ASN A 34 10.19 -0.93 5.27
CA ASN A 34 11.59 -0.74 5.01
C ASN A 34 11.95 0.71 5.32
N THR A 35 12.46 0.96 6.54
CA THR A 35 12.81 2.31 7.01
C THR A 35 13.83 2.99 6.09
N ALA A 36 14.76 2.24 5.50
CA ALA A 36 15.81 2.78 4.63
C ALA A 36 15.28 3.27 3.26
N LYS A 37 14.10 2.81 2.85
CA LYS A 37 13.41 3.24 1.62
C LYS A 37 12.23 4.18 1.89
N SER A 38 12.01 4.57 3.15
CA SER A 38 10.87 5.38 3.57
C SER A 38 11.31 6.81 3.91
N GLU A 39 10.40 7.76 3.71
CA GLU A 39 10.57 9.19 3.96
C GLU A 39 9.39 9.70 4.80
N PHE A 40 9.65 10.39 5.90
CA PHE A 40 8.61 10.76 6.88
C PHE A 40 8.32 12.28 6.95
N GLY A 41 8.82 13.06 5.99
CA GLY A 41 8.46 14.48 5.87
C GLY A 41 8.77 15.35 7.09
N GLY A 42 9.86 15.03 7.82
CA GLY A 42 10.22 15.72 9.06
C GLY A 42 9.62 15.12 10.33
N MET A 43 8.72 14.14 10.22
CA MET A 43 8.28 13.34 11.35
C MET A 43 9.33 12.27 11.70
N PRO A 44 9.45 11.89 12.99
CA PRO A 44 10.29 10.78 13.40
C PRO A 44 9.87 9.48 12.71
N ALA A 45 10.85 8.73 12.18
CA ALA A 45 10.60 7.40 11.67
C ALA A 45 10.13 6.46 12.80
N PRO A 46 9.09 5.64 12.59
CA PRO A 46 8.71 4.65 13.58
C PRO A 46 9.76 3.53 13.67
N SER A 47 9.84 2.91 14.85
CA SER A 47 10.67 1.72 15.06
C SER A 47 10.00 0.47 14.50
N ARG A 48 8.67 0.47 14.35
CA ARG A 48 7.89 -0.62 13.75
C ARG A 48 6.69 -0.08 13.01
N PHE A 49 6.50 -0.55 11.78
CA PHE A 49 5.26 -0.41 11.04
C PHE A 49 5.04 -1.65 10.19
N GLU A 50 3.98 -2.39 10.52
CA GLU A 50 3.64 -3.66 9.89
C GLU A 50 2.14 -3.66 9.56
N GLN A 51 1.78 -4.21 8.41
CA GLN A 51 0.40 -4.34 7.95
C GLN A 51 0.12 -5.77 7.50
N LYS A 52 -0.98 -6.33 7.97
CA LYS A 52 -1.57 -7.54 7.40
C LYS A 52 -2.81 -7.15 6.61
N ILE A 53 -2.78 -7.42 5.31
CA ILE A 53 -3.83 -7.04 4.39
C ILE A 53 -4.52 -8.30 3.89
N ALA A 54 -5.84 -8.35 4.01
CA ALA A 54 -6.70 -9.30 3.33
C ALA A 54 -7.57 -8.54 2.32
N HIS A 55 -7.37 -8.82 1.04
CA HIS A 55 -8.01 -8.08 -0.04
C HIS A 55 -8.70 -9.05 -1.01
N ASN A 56 -10.03 -8.97 -1.03
CA ASN A 56 -10.91 -9.70 -1.93
C ASN A 56 -11.97 -8.75 -2.46
N GLU A 57 -11.69 -8.12 -3.62
CA GLU A 57 -12.50 -7.05 -4.19
C GLU A 57 -14.03 -7.28 -4.10
N PRO A 58 -14.81 -6.31 -3.59
CA PRO A 58 -14.38 -4.99 -3.12
C PRO A 58 -13.96 -4.95 -1.64
N GLU A 59 -13.95 -6.09 -0.93
CA GLU A 59 -13.63 -6.16 0.50
C GLU A 59 -12.14 -5.97 0.75
N LEU A 60 -11.81 -5.06 1.68
CA LEU A 60 -10.45 -4.79 2.10
C LEU A 60 -10.38 -4.73 3.62
N LYS A 61 -9.52 -5.55 4.21
CA LYS A 61 -9.24 -5.54 5.65
C LYS A 61 -7.77 -5.29 5.86
N ILE A 62 -7.44 -4.35 6.73
CA ILE A 62 -6.07 -3.98 7.08
C ILE A 62 -5.94 -4.03 8.59
N SER A 63 -5.09 -4.93 9.08
CA SER A 63 -4.62 -4.93 10.46
C SER A 63 -3.26 -4.26 10.49
N MET A 64 -3.11 -3.18 11.24
CA MET A 64 -1.85 -2.47 11.36
C MET A 64 -1.28 -2.58 12.76
N SER A 65 0.05 -2.55 12.85
CA SER A 65 0.76 -2.48 14.11
C SER A 65 1.92 -1.49 13.98
N PHE A 66 1.96 -0.55 14.92
CA PHE A 66 2.85 0.60 14.90
C PHE A 66 3.59 0.72 16.24
N ALA A 67 4.87 1.05 16.21
CA ALA A 67 5.61 1.53 17.38
C ALA A 67 6.56 2.67 16.96
N GLY A 68 6.61 3.73 17.76
CA GLY A 68 7.48 4.89 17.52
C GLY A 68 7.49 5.84 18.71
N GLU A 69 7.96 7.09 18.51
CA GLU A 69 7.99 8.11 19.58
C GLU A 69 6.61 8.43 20.15
N PHE A 70 5.55 8.25 19.36
CA PHE A 70 4.16 8.46 19.79
C PHE A 70 3.57 7.28 20.57
N GLY A 71 4.38 6.27 20.88
CA GLY A 71 3.97 5.05 21.57
C GLY A 71 3.73 3.88 20.61
N GLU A 72 3.10 2.85 21.17
CA GLU A 72 2.77 1.61 20.46
C GLU A 72 1.25 1.43 20.40
N PHE A 73 0.73 1.13 19.22
CA PHE A 73 -0.68 0.83 19.03
C PHE A 73 -0.91 -0.12 17.86
N SER A 74 -2.08 -0.71 17.84
CA SER A 74 -2.59 -1.52 16.74
C SER A 74 -4.00 -1.09 16.40
N ALA A 75 -4.38 -1.23 15.13
CA ALA A 75 -5.73 -0.96 14.68
C ALA A 75 -6.12 -1.95 13.59
N ASP A 76 -7.37 -2.41 13.65
CA ASP A 76 -8.00 -3.14 12.57
C ASP A 76 -8.94 -2.20 11.83
N SER A 77 -8.94 -2.27 10.51
CA SER A 77 -9.81 -1.46 9.66
C SER A 77 -10.43 -2.30 8.57
N VAL A 78 -11.73 -2.09 8.35
CA VAL A 78 -12.52 -2.74 7.32
C VAL A 78 -13.03 -1.67 6.35
N TYR A 79 -12.84 -1.91 5.06
CA TYR A 79 -13.19 -1.01 3.98
C TYR A 79 -13.86 -1.76 2.83
N THR A 80 -14.51 -1.00 1.95
CA THR A 80 -14.85 -1.42 0.58
C THR A 80 -14.19 -0.48 -0.44
N THR A 81 -13.67 -1.01 -1.54
CA THR A 81 -12.95 -0.25 -2.58
C THR A 81 -13.86 0.38 -3.64
N ASP A 82 -15.15 0.51 -3.32
CA ASP A 82 -16.22 1.00 -4.20
C ASP A 82 -16.63 2.46 -3.94
N GLY A 83 -15.83 3.18 -3.15
CA GLY A 83 -16.04 4.60 -2.84
C GLY A 83 -17.07 4.88 -1.75
N LYS A 84 -17.70 3.85 -1.18
CA LYS A 84 -18.62 4.03 -0.06
C LYS A 84 -17.89 4.45 1.21
N GLU A 85 -18.56 5.26 2.02
CA GLU A 85 -18.05 5.62 3.34
C GLU A 85 -18.00 4.38 4.24
N CYS A 86 -16.84 4.15 4.84
CA CYS A 86 -16.56 3.11 5.80
C CYS A 86 -16.23 3.77 7.15
N VAL A 87 -16.89 3.34 8.21
CA VAL A 87 -16.67 3.86 9.56
C VAL A 87 -15.90 2.80 10.37
N ASN A 88 -14.76 3.19 10.94
CA ASN A 88 -13.93 2.32 11.78
C ASN A 88 -13.70 2.98 13.14
N THR A 89 -13.83 2.22 14.22
CA THR A 89 -13.61 2.68 15.60
C THR A 89 -12.41 1.98 16.21
N SER A 90 -11.52 2.76 16.82
CA SER A 90 -10.32 2.26 17.50
C SER A 90 -10.14 2.94 18.86
N ALA A 91 -9.07 2.59 19.59
CA ALA A 91 -8.68 3.31 20.81
C ALA A 91 -8.39 4.81 20.57
N MET A 92 -8.09 5.20 19.32
CA MET A 92 -7.86 6.59 18.91
C MET A 92 -9.14 7.34 18.53
N GLY A 93 -10.30 6.68 18.59
CA GLY A 93 -11.60 7.25 18.23
C GLY A 93 -12.18 6.69 16.93
N GLU A 94 -13.22 7.37 16.43
CA GLU A 94 -13.88 7.07 15.17
C GLU A 94 -13.12 7.69 13.99
N SER A 95 -13.04 6.94 12.90
CA SER A 95 -12.53 7.41 11.62
C SER A 95 -13.52 7.07 10.51
N LYS A 96 -13.68 7.99 9.56
CA LYS A 96 -14.51 7.82 8.37
C LYS A 96 -13.63 7.81 7.15
N SER A 97 -13.74 6.78 6.32
CA SER A 97 -12.88 6.62 5.16
C SER A 97 -13.66 6.32 3.88
N THR A 98 -13.16 6.80 2.76
CA THR A 98 -13.60 6.37 1.42
C THR A 98 -12.42 5.78 0.67
N VAL A 99 -12.64 4.65 0.00
CA VAL A 99 -11.58 3.95 -0.75
C VAL A 99 -11.97 3.83 -2.21
N ASN A 100 -11.12 4.35 -3.10
CA ASN A 100 -11.36 4.39 -4.54
C ASN A 100 -10.11 3.99 -5.33
N TRP A 101 -10.32 3.53 -6.56
CA TRP A 101 -9.23 3.29 -7.51
C TRP A 101 -9.01 4.48 -8.43
N GLU A 102 -7.76 4.88 -8.57
CA GLU A 102 -7.28 5.85 -9.56
C GLU A 102 -6.26 5.14 -10.48
N GLY A 103 -6.74 4.56 -11.58
CA GLY A 103 -5.94 3.61 -12.36
C GLY A 103 -5.57 2.40 -11.51
N ASP A 104 -4.27 2.09 -11.43
CA ASP A 104 -3.73 1.00 -10.60
C ASP A 104 -3.40 1.43 -9.16
N THR A 105 -3.74 2.66 -8.77
CA THR A 105 -3.50 3.18 -7.41
C THR A 105 -4.77 3.06 -6.58
N LEU A 106 -4.65 2.44 -5.41
CA LEU A 106 -5.72 2.42 -4.41
C LEU A 106 -5.59 3.63 -3.49
N VAL A 107 -6.60 4.48 -3.45
CA VAL A 107 -6.62 5.73 -2.69
C VAL A 107 -7.57 5.60 -1.52
N ILE A 108 -7.03 5.73 -0.31
CA ILE A 108 -7.79 5.74 0.95
C ILE A 108 -7.74 7.17 1.48
N VAL A 109 -8.89 7.83 1.56
CA VAL A 109 -9.04 9.13 2.22
C VAL A 109 -9.73 8.90 3.55
N THR A 110 -9.07 9.25 4.65
CA THR A 110 -9.57 9.09 6.01
C THR A 110 -9.72 10.45 6.68
N LYS A 111 -10.86 10.68 7.32
CA LYS A 111 -11.13 11.81 8.19
C LYS A 111 -11.31 11.34 9.63
N MET A 112 -10.71 12.04 10.57
CA MET A 112 -10.82 11.73 12.00
C MET A 112 -10.66 12.99 12.83
N ASP A 113 -11.24 12.98 14.04
CA ASP A 113 -10.98 13.98 15.05
C ASP A 113 -9.82 13.51 15.94
N MET A 114 -8.79 14.35 16.05
CA MET A 114 -7.67 14.14 16.95
C MET A 114 -7.68 15.22 18.02
N GLN A 115 -8.26 14.93 19.18
CA GLN A 115 -8.37 15.83 20.32
C GLN A 115 -9.04 17.18 19.98
N GLY A 116 -10.14 17.15 19.24
CA GLY A 116 -10.89 18.34 18.81
C GLY A 116 -10.34 19.02 17.56
N THR A 117 -9.34 18.41 16.90
CA THR A 117 -8.79 18.88 15.62
C THR A 117 -9.18 17.92 14.52
N GLU A 118 -9.93 18.39 13.52
CA GLU A 118 -10.21 17.60 12.32
C GLU A 118 -8.94 17.42 11.50
N VAL A 119 -8.64 16.16 11.19
CA VAL A 119 -7.49 15.72 10.42
C VAL A 119 -7.98 14.94 9.20
N THR A 120 -7.38 15.22 8.04
CA THR A 120 -7.54 14.40 6.84
C THR A 120 -6.22 13.75 6.47
N ILE A 121 -6.26 12.44 6.22
CA ILE A 121 -5.12 11.66 5.73
C ILE A 121 -5.50 11.03 4.40
N THR A 122 -4.68 11.26 3.37
CA THR A 122 -4.82 10.60 2.07
C THR A 122 -3.66 9.65 1.87
N ASN A 123 -3.94 8.35 1.76
CA ASN A 123 -2.93 7.33 1.47
C ASN A 123 -3.14 6.76 0.07
N ARG A 124 -2.09 6.76 -0.74
CA ARG A 124 -2.07 6.22 -2.10
C ARG A 124 -1.18 4.99 -2.15
N TYR A 125 -1.81 3.83 -2.28
CA TYR A 125 -1.15 2.53 -2.32
C TYR A 125 -0.89 2.11 -3.77
N THR A 126 0.37 1.76 -4.05
CA THR A 126 0.79 1.13 -5.30
C THR A 126 1.55 -0.15 -5.00
N LEU A 127 1.32 -1.19 -5.79
CA LEU A 127 2.01 -2.47 -5.70
C LEU A 127 3.03 -2.57 -6.84
N SER A 128 4.25 -3.04 -6.54
CA SER A 128 5.25 -3.35 -7.56
C SER A 128 4.78 -4.49 -8.48
N GLU A 129 5.28 -4.53 -9.72
CA GLU A 129 4.92 -5.56 -10.71
C GLU A 129 5.20 -6.99 -10.23
N ASP A 130 6.23 -7.18 -9.40
CA ASP A 130 6.58 -8.47 -8.80
C ASP A 130 5.72 -8.84 -7.59
N GLY A 131 4.84 -7.94 -7.14
CA GLY A 131 3.94 -8.11 -6.00
C GLY A 131 4.64 -8.20 -4.64
N LYS A 132 5.89 -7.73 -4.54
CA LYS A 132 6.74 -7.84 -3.34
C LYS A 132 6.93 -6.54 -2.58
N THR A 133 6.60 -5.40 -3.17
CA THR A 133 6.79 -4.09 -2.55
C THR A 133 5.49 -3.28 -2.65
N ILE A 134 5.02 -2.76 -1.52
CA ILE A 134 4.01 -1.70 -1.50
C ILE A 134 4.70 -0.37 -1.26
N THR A 135 4.32 0.64 -2.03
CA THR A 135 4.63 2.04 -1.70
C THR A 135 3.35 2.76 -1.33
N VAL A 136 3.35 3.41 -0.17
CA VAL A 136 2.25 4.24 0.31
C VAL A 136 2.73 5.68 0.35
N LYS A 137 2.14 6.53 -0.50
CA LYS A 137 2.32 7.98 -0.40
C LYS A 137 1.21 8.55 0.47
N GLY A 138 1.59 9.06 1.64
CA GLY A 138 0.68 9.67 2.60
C GLY A 138 0.75 11.18 2.54
N HIS A 139 -0.41 11.83 2.52
CA HIS A 139 -0.54 13.27 2.70
C HIS A 139 -1.43 13.53 3.91
N PHE A 140 -0.88 14.20 4.92
CA PHE A 140 -1.58 14.63 6.13
C PHE A 140 -1.95 16.10 5.99
N SER A 141 -3.18 16.46 6.36
CA SER A 141 -3.67 17.83 6.37
C SER A 141 -4.49 18.11 7.62
N SER A 142 -4.20 19.23 8.29
CA SER A 142 -4.89 19.71 9.48
C SER A 142 -4.84 21.25 9.54
N PRO A 143 -5.66 21.91 10.39
CA PRO A 143 -5.55 23.35 10.62
C PRO A 143 -4.17 23.83 11.10
N GLN A 144 -3.37 22.94 11.68
CA GLN A 144 -2.04 23.25 12.23
C GLN A 144 -0.92 23.10 11.18
N GLY A 145 -1.25 22.57 9.99
CA GLY A 145 -0.30 22.33 8.92
C GLY A 145 -0.56 21.03 8.19
N GLU A 146 0.25 20.81 7.17
CA GLU A 146 0.22 19.66 6.28
C GLU A 146 1.62 19.06 6.12
N GLY A 147 1.68 17.82 5.62
CA GLY A 147 2.95 17.15 5.37
C GLY A 147 2.78 15.89 4.54
N ASP A 148 3.85 15.52 3.85
CA ASP A 148 3.90 14.33 3.00
C ASP A 148 4.83 13.28 3.59
N SER A 149 4.52 12.02 3.32
CA SER A 149 5.36 10.87 3.65
C SER A 149 5.31 9.84 2.55
N THR A 150 6.37 9.05 2.45
CA THR A 150 6.42 7.85 1.62
C THR A 150 6.83 6.68 2.50
N VAL A 151 5.96 5.70 2.65
CA VAL A 151 6.28 4.46 3.36
C VAL A 151 6.42 3.35 2.33
N THR A 152 7.61 2.75 2.27
CA THR A 152 7.84 1.55 1.47
C THR A 152 7.80 0.33 2.38
N MET A 153 7.00 -0.66 2.01
CA MET A 153 6.88 -1.93 2.72
C MET A 153 7.26 -3.08 1.80
N GLU A 154 7.96 -4.06 2.37
CA GLU A 154 8.31 -5.30 1.68
C GLU A 154 7.40 -6.42 2.21
N LYS A 155 6.99 -7.32 1.33
CA LYS A 155 6.22 -8.49 1.71
C LYS A 155 7.07 -9.38 2.61
N ALA A 156 6.53 -9.75 3.77
CA ALA A 156 7.21 -10.66 4.68
C ALA A 156 7.29 -12.06 4.04
N GLU A 157 8.48 -12.67 4.10
CA GLU A 157 8.64 -14.06 3.67
C GLU A 157 7.87 -14.97 4.63
N THR A 158 7.02 -15.83 4.09
CA THR A 158 6.36 -16.88 4.86
C THR A 158 7.44 -17.92 5.21
N LYS A 159 7.71 -18.10 6.50
CA LYS A 159 8.59 -19.17 7.00
C LYS A 159 7.99 -20.55 6.80
#